data_AF-A0A8J7MQQ3-F1
#
_entry.id   AF-A0A8J7MQQ3-F1
#
_cell.length_a   1.000
_cell.length_b   1.000
_cell.length_c   1.000
_cell.angle_alpha   90.00
_cell.angle_beta   90.00
_cell.angle_gamma   90.00
#
_symmetry.space_group_name_H-M   'P 1'
#
loop_
_entity.id
_entity.type
_entity.pdbx_description
1 polymer ?
#
loop_
_entity_poly.entity_id
_entity_poly.type
_entity_poly.pdbx_seq_one_letter_code
_entity_poly.pdbx_strand_id
1 'polypeptide(L)'
;MSLRAITILSLTLLAAPALAQTATVETAKLGKSQVTLTAHSFLTPEELQTLRLVMTNKQALSVFLPGKPANFSALAVSPSEGFIRGGKPVASAAAVADLPDVDTARLNALQSCDKARAKASEPCVVVLEVGPAKKK
;
A
#
# COMPACT_ATOMS: atom_id res chain seq x y z
N MET A 1 -8.49 5.89 -67.19
CA MET A 1 -7.95 6.81 -66.15
C MET A 1 -9.13 7.27 -65.32
N SER A 2 -9.31 7.05 -64.02
CA SER A 2 -8.55 6.35 -62.98
C SER A 2 -9.57 5.98 -61.88
N LEU A 3 -9.71 4.70 -61.55
CA LEU A 3 -10.40 4.26 -60.34
C LEU A 3 -9.42 4.38 -59.17
N ARG A 4 -9.63 5.33 -58.25
CA ARG A 4 -8.84 5.43 -57.02
C ARG A 4 -9.51 4.60 -55.93
N ALA A 5 -8.90 3.46 -55.62
CA ALA A 5 -9.23 2.63 -54.48
C ALA A 5 -9.07 3.43 -53.18
N ILE A 6 -10.13 3.51 -52.39
CA ILE A 6 -10.11 4.07 -51.04
C ILE A 6 -9.71 2.94 -50.09
N THR A 7 -8.44 2.92 -49.70
CA THR A 7 -7.91 2.00 -48.69
C THR A 7 -8.44 2.40 -47.32
N ILE A 8 -9.29 1.56 -46.74
CA ILE A 8 -9.76 1.68 -45.36
C ILE A 8 -8.60 1.30 -44.44
N LEU A 9 -8.00 2.28 -43.76
CA LEU A 9 -6.98 2.05 -42.74
C LEU A 9 -7.68 1.88 -41.38
N SER A 10 -8.03 0.64 -41.04
CA SER A 10 -8.56 0.30 -39.71
C SER A 10 -7.42 0.33 -38.68
N LEU A 11 -7.38 1.38 -37.86
CA LEU A 11 -6.49 1.50 -36.72
C LEU A 11 -7.07 0.67 -35.55
N THR A 12 -6.71 -0.61 -35.45
CA THR A 12 -7.02 -1.41 -34.27
C THR A 12 -6.08 -1.02 -33.13
N LEU A 13 -6.57 -0.14 -32.26
CA LEU A 13 -5.93 0.21 -31.00
C LEU A 13 -5.93 -1.02 -30.08
N LEU A 14 -4.81 -1.74 -30.02
CA LEU A 14 -4.58 -2.82 -29.05
C LEU A 14 -4.53 -2.19 -27.65
N ALA A 15 -5.65 -2.24 -26.93
CA ALA A 15 -5.68 -2.00 -25.49
C ALA A 15 -4.91 -3.14 -24.80
N ALA A 16 -3.64 -2.91 -24.48
CA ALA A 16 -2.89 -3.80 -23.61
C ALA A 16 -3.56 -3.79 -22.23
N PRO A 17 -3.93 -4.95 -21.64
CA PRO A 17 -4.36 -4.96 -20.26
C PRO A 17 -3.17 -4.55 -19.41
N ALA A 18 -3.29 -3.43 -18.70
CA ALA A 18 -2.37 -3.10 -17.63
C ALA A 18 -2.31 -4.31 -16.70
N LEU A 19 -1.13 -4.92 -16.53
CA LEU A 19 -0.90 -5.96 -15.54
C LEU A 19 -1.15 -5.35 -14.17
N ALA A 20 -2.39 -5.48 -13.69
CA ALA A 20 -2.76 -5.16 -12.33
C ALA A 20 -1.92 -6.04 -11.41
N GLN A 21 -0.99 -5.43 -10.68
CA GLN A 21 -0.20 -6.12 -9.67
C GLN A 21 -1.17 -6.79 -8.70
N THR A 22 -1.12 -8.11 -8.61
CA THR A 22 -2.04 -8.90 -7.78
C THR A 22 -1.74 -8.61 -6.32
N ALA A 23 -2.52 -7.71 -5.73
CA ALA A 23 -2.49 -7.45 -4.30
C ALA A 23 -3.62 -8.21 -3.61
N THR A 24 -3.30 -8.95 -2.56
CA THR A 24 -4.30 -9.63 -1.72
C THR A 24 -4.65 -8.72 -0.55
N VAL A 25 -5.93 -8.46 -0.34
CA VAL A 25 -6.39 -7.67 0.82
C VAL A 25 -6.75 -8.61 1.97
N GLU A 26 -6.10 -8.42 3.11
CA GLU A 26 -6.34 -9.15 4.34
C GLU A 26 -6.89 -8.20 5.40
N THR A 27 -7.83 -8.66 6.24
CA THR A 27 -8.38 -7.83 7.33
C THR A 27 -8.41 -8.58 8.65
N ALA A 28 -8.12 -7.85 9.73
CA ALA A 28 -8.18 -8.36 11.09
C ALA A 28 -8.85 -7.34 12.02
N LYS A 29 -9.56 -7.83 13.04
CA LYS A 29 -10.07 -6.98 14.13
C LYS A 29 -9.16 -7.09 15.34
N LEU A 30 -8.72 -5.95 15.87
CA LEU A 30 -7.94 -5.83 17.09
C LEU A 30 -8.65 -4.90 18.08
N GLY A 31 -9.52 -5.48 18.90
CA GLY A 31 -10.35 -4.72 19.85
C GLY A 31 -11.28 -3.76 19.11
N LYS A 32 -11.07 -2.45 19.29
CA LYS A 32 -11.87 -1.39 18.65
C LYS A 32 -11.35 -0.99 17.27
N SER A 33 -10.23 -1.54 16.83
CA SER A 33 -9.63 -1.24 15.53
C SER A 33 -9.84 -2.37 14.53
N GLN A 34 -9.95 -2.02 13.25
CA GLN A 34 -9.78 -2.90 12.11
C GLN A 34 -8.44 -2.56 11.46
N VAL A 35 -7.65 -3.59 11.19
CA VAL A 35 -6.40 -3.50 10.44
C VAL A 35 -6.60 -4.15 9.09
N THR A 36 -6.21 -3.45 8.03
CA THR A 36 -6.28 -3.90 6.64
C THR A 36 -4.86 -3.94 6.09
N LEU A 37 -4.42 -5.09 5.59
CA LEU A 37 -3.15 -5.28 4.90
C LEU A 37 -3.41 -5.47 3.41
N THR A 38 -2.73 -4.68 2.60
CA THR A 38 -2.65 -4.88 1.15
C THR A 38 -1.33 -5.60 0.86
N ALA A 39 -1.40 -6.93 0.74
CA ALA A 39 -0.25 -7.79 0.51
C ALA A 39 0.14 -7.78 -0.98
N HIS A 40 1.07 -6.92 -1.34
CA HIS A 40 1.66 -6.86 -2.68
C HIS A 40 2.72 -7.95 -2.88
N SER A 41 2.87 -8.41 -4.12
CA SER A 41 3.84 -9.45 -4.49
C SER A 41 5.31 -9.04 -4.37
N PHE A 42 5.63 -7.74 -4.29
CA PHE A 42 7.00 -7.26 -4.08
C PHE A 42 7.46 -7.41 -2.63
N LEU A 43 6.53 -7.59 -1.68
CA LEU A 43 6.88 -7.78 -0.27
C LEU A 43 7.49 -9.17 -0.09
N THR A 44 8.62 -9.22 0.61
CA THR A 44 9.27 -10.49 0.92
C THR A 44 8.42 -11.31 1.90
N PRO A 45 8.63 -12.64 1.97
CA PRO A 45 7.94 -13.47 2.96
C PRO A 45 8.14 -12.99 4.40
N GLU A 46 9.32 -12.47 4.74
CA GLU A 46 9.65 -11.90 6.06
C GLU A 46 8.82 -10.64 6.34
N GLU A 47 8.74 -9.73 5.37
CA GLU A 47 7.95 -8.50 5.49
C GLU A 47 6.46 -8.81 5.64
N LEU A 48 5.93 -9.74 4.83
CA LEU A 48 4.55 -10.19 4.93
C LEU A 48 4.25 -10.85 6.27
N GLN A 49 5.13 -11.71 6.78
CA GLN A 49 4.96 -12.32 8.11
C GLN A 49 4.96 -11.27 9.21
N THR A 50 5.86 -10.28 9.12
CA THR A 50 5.91 -9.17 10.08
C THR A 50 4.63 -8.35 10.05
N LEU A 51 4.12 -7.99 8.87
CA LEU A 51 2.87 -7.24 8.72
C LEU A 51 1.67 -8.04 9.24
N ARG A 52 1.60 -9.35 8.96
CA ARG A 52 0.54 -10.22 9.50
C ARG A 52 0.60 -10.39 11.01
N LEU A 53 1.79 -10.39 11.60
CA LEU A 53 1.97 -10.32 13.05
C LEU A 53 1.42 -8.99 13.59
N VAL A 54 1.77 -7.87 12.97
CA VAL A 54 1.26 -6.53 13.32
C VAL A 54 -0.27 -6.47 13.25
N MET A 55 -0.88 -7.06 12.22
CA MET A 55 -2.33 -7.13 12.06
C MET A 55 -3.06 -7.88 13.18
N THR A 56 -2.39 -8.83 13.83
CA THR A 56 -3.01 -9.77 14.77
C THR A 56 -2.54 -9.60 16.21
N ASN A 57 -1.58 -8.72 16.46
CA ASN A 57 -0.99 -8.48 17.77
C ASN A 57 -1.03 -6.98 18.13
N LYS A 58 -1.76 -6.65 19.20
CA LYS A 58 -1.93 -5.24 19.65
C LYS A 58 -0.61 -4.59 20.06
N GLN A 59 0.27 -5.33 20.72
CA GLN A 59 1.57 -4.84 21.15
C GLN A 59 2.46 -4.55 19.93
N ALA A 60 2.51 -5.47 18.96
CA ALA A 60 3.23 -5.24 17.72
C ALA A 60 2.67 -4.02 16.97
N LEU A 61 1.34 -3.90 16.85
CA LEU A 61 0.71 -2.74 16.24
C LEU A 61 1.12 -1.42 16.88
N SER A 62 1.19 -1.36 18.21
CA SER A 62 1.59 -0.14 18.92
C SER A 62 3.05 0.28 18.71
N VAL A 63 3.92 -0.64 18.28
CA VAL A 63 5.32 -0.33 17.96
C VAL A 63 5.43 0.35 16.60
N PHE A 64 4.66 -0.12 15.60
CA PHE A 64 4.75 0.40 14.24
C PHE A 64 3.80 1.57 13.97
N LEU A 65 2.64 1.59 14.64
CA LEU A 65 1.63 2.63 14.51
C LEU A 65 1.14 3.00 15.93
N PRO A 66 1.88 3.86 16.66
CA PRO A 66 1.61 4.17 18.07
C PRO A 66 0.35 5.03 18.32
N GLY A 67 -0.67 4.92 17.48
CA GLY A 67 -1.91 5.70 17.57
C GLY A 67 -2.89 5.21 18.63
N LYS A 68 -3.83 6.08 18.99
CA LYS A 68 -4.98 5.77 19.83
C LYS A 68 -5.88 4.74 19.13
N PRO A 69 -6.47 3.79 19.89
CA PRO A 69 -7.46 2.86 19.36
C PRO A 69 -8.63 3.61 18.70
N ALA A 70 -9.09 3.10 17.56
CA ALA A 70 -10.14 3.71 16.73
C ALA A 70 -9.80 5.04 16.03
N ASN A 71 -8.57 5.54 16.10
CA ASN A 71 -8.11 6.56 15.16
C ASN A 71 -7.56 5.92 13.88
N PHE A 72 -7.33 6.75 12.84
CA PHE A 72 -6.81 6.28 11.58
C PHE A 72 -5.29 6.37 11.51
N SER A 73 -4.67 5.32 10.99
CA SER A 73 -3.22 5.21 10.82
C SER A 73 -2.94 4.49 9.50
N ALA A 74 -1.77 4.74 8.89
CA ALA A 74 -1.37 4.08 7.66
C ALA A 74 0.15 3.87 7.60
N LEU A 75 0.57 2.84 6.87
CA LEU A 75 1.96 2.55 6.53
C LEU A 75 2.11 2.48 5.01
N ALA A 76 3.00 3.30 4.46
CA ALA A 76 3.39 3.29 3.06
C ALA A 76 4.83 2.79 2.88
N VAL A 77 5.08 2.12 1.75
CA VAL A 77 6.40 1.60 1.37
C VAL A 77 6.66 1.81 -0.12
N SER A 78 7.92 1.92 -0.50
CA SER A 78 8.32 1.90 -1.91
C SER A 78 8.47 0.45 -2.39
N PRO A 79 7.95 0.06 -3.57
CA PRO A 79 8.06 -1.31 -4.06
C PRO A 79 9.48 -1.87 -4.16
N SER A 80 10.45 -1.06 -4.63
CA SER A 80 11.85 -1.48 -4.78
C SER A 80 12.61 -1.55 -3.45
N GLU A 81 12.26 -0.69 -2.49
CA GLU A 81 12.95 -0.61 -1.20
C GLU A 81 12.31 -1.49 -0.12
N GLY A 82 11.02 -1.78 -0.24
CA GLY A 82 10.25 -2.61 0.69
C GLY A 82 9.98 -1.96 2.04
N PHE A 83 9.81 -2.80 3.05
CA PHE A 83 9.56 -2.44 4.45
C PHE A 83 10.81 -2.69 5.32
N ILE A 84 11.52 -3.79 5.09
CA ILE A 84 12.68 -4.25 5.89
C ILE A 84 13.82 -4.66 4.95
N ARG A 85 15.05 -4.23 5.27
CA ARG A 85 16.28 -4.69 4.62
C ARG A 85 17.36 -4.98 5.66
N GLY A 86 17.97 -6.16 5.59
CA GLY A 86 18.98 -6.59 6.57
C GLY A 86 18.47 -6.58 8.02
N GLY A 87 17.20 -6.93 8.24
CA GLY A 87 16.56 -6.97 9.56
C GLY A 87 16.23 -5.59 10.16
N LYS A 88 16.36 -4.50 9.39
CA LYS A 88 16.04 -3.14 9.84
C LYS A 88 14.94 -2.52 8.98
N PRO A 89 14.02 -1.73 9.54
CA PRO A 89 13.10 -0.92 8.76
C PRO A 89 13.87 -0.01 7.80
N VAL A 90 13.40 0.10 6.56
CA VAL A 90 13.97 1.04 5.59
C VAL A 90 13.50 2.46 5.87
N ALA A 91 14.30 3.46 5.49
CA ALA A 91 14.00 4.87 5.77
C ALA A 91 12.71 5.36 5.09
N SER A 92 12.33 4.77 3.95
CA SER A 92 11.13 5.11 3.20
C SER A 92 9.86 4.42 3.71
N ALA A 93 9.98 3.44 4.61
CA ALA A 93 8.82 2.84 5.26
C ALA A 93 8.18 3.85 6.21
N ALA A 94 7.12 4.51 5.76
CA ALA A 94 6.54 5.66 6.45
C ALA A 94 5.23 5.30 7.13
N ALA A 95 5.25 5.30 8.46
CA ALA A 95 4.10 5.12 9.32
C ALA A 95 3.58 6.47 9.82
N VAL A 96 2.26 6.67 9.73
CA VAL A 96 1.56 7.81 10.33
C VAL A 96 0.39 7.31 11.16
N ALA A 97 0.06 8.02 12.23
CA ALA A 97 -0.96 7.60 13.18
C ALA A 97 -1.75 8.79 13.73
N ASP A 98 -2.87 8.50 14.38
CA ASP A 98 -3.74 9.47 15.05
C ASP A 98 -4.36 10.53 14.12
N LEU A 99 -4.75 10.09 12.94
CA LEU A 99 -5.36 10.95 11.93
C LEU A 99 -6.89 10.85 11.93
N PRO A 100 -7.58 11.91 11.46
CA PRO A 100 -9.04 12.02 11.58
C PRO A 100 -9.81 11.04 10.69
N ASP A 101 -9.22 10.62 9.57
CA ASP A 101 -9.84 9.74 8.59
C ASP A 101 -8.79 8.93 7.81
N VAL A 102 -9.26 7.91 7.08
CA VAL A 102 -8.40 6.99 6.32
C VAL A 102 -7.70 7.65 5.14
N ASP A 103 -8.32 8.63 4.50
CA ASP A 103 -7.76 9.29 3.31
C ASP A 103 -6.60 10.22 3.71
N THR A 104 -6.77 10.95 4.81
CA THR A 104 -5.72 11.75 5.44
C THR A 104 -4.56 10.86 5.89
N ALA A 105 -4.84 9.70 6.50
CA ALA A 105 -3.79 8.74 6.87
C ALA A 105 -3.02 8.21 5.66
N ARG A 106 -3.74 7.76 4.63
CA ARG A 106 -3.15 7.27 3.39
C ARG A 106 -2.28 8.32 2.73
N LEU A 107 -2.80 9.55 2.56
CA LEU A 107 -2.09 10.63 1.90
C LEU A 107 -0.81 11.01 2.65
N ASN A 108 -0.88 11.15 3.98
CA ASN A 108 0.29 11.52 4.78
C ASN A 108 1.36 10.43 4.78
N ALA A 109 0.97 9.15 4.82
CA ALA A 109 1.90 8.03 4.69
C ALA A 109 2.61 8.05 3.32
N LEU A 110 1.83 8.18 2.24
CA LEU A 110 2.35 8.24 0.87
C LEU A 110 3.31 9.41 0.69
N GLN A 111 2.92 10.62 1.09
CA GLN A 111 3.79 11.80 0.99
C GLN A 111 5.08 11.65 1.78
N SER A 112 5.02 11.03 2.97
CA SER A 112 6.21 10.81 3.80
C SER A 112 7.14 9.77 3.17
N CYS A 113 6.58 8.68 2.64
CA CYS A 113 7.32 7.65 1.91
C CYS A 113 7.95 8.20 0.63
N ASP A 114 7.18 8.92 -0.20
CA ASP A 114 7.66 9.47 -1.47
C ASP A 114 8.76 10.52 -1.28
N LYS A 115 8.76 11.25 -0.16
CA LYS A 115 9.86 12.16 0.21
C LYS A 115 11.14 11.43 0.60
N ALA A 116 11.01 10.23 1.17
CA ALA A 116 12.13 9.48 1.74
C ALA A 116 12.71 8.42 0.80
N ARG A 117 11.93 7.90 -0.15
CA ARG A 117 12.38 6.89 -1.12
C ARG A 117 13.47 7.43 -2.04
N ALA A 118 14.30 6.54 -2.57
CA ALA A 118 15.22 6.88 -3.64
C ALA A 118 14.48 7.45 -4.87
N LYS A 119 15.07 8.44 -5.53
CA LYS A 119 14.44 9.16 -6.65
C LYS A 119 14.13 8.27 -7.86
N ALA A 120 14.93 7.23 -8.07
CA ALA A 120 14.76 6.29 -9.17
C ALA A 120 13.72 5.17 -8.87
N SER A 121 13.18 5.13 -7.65
CA SER A 121 12.20 4.12 -7.25
C SER A 121 10.79 4.42 -7.75
N GLU A 122 9.99 3.37 -7.83
CA GLU A 122 8.56 3.43 -8.09
C GLU A 122 7.83 4.23 -6.99
N PRO A 123 6.68 4.85 -7.33
CA PRO A 123 5.84 5.54 -6.35
C PRO A 123 5.48 4.63 -5.17
N CYS A 124 5.42 5.23 -3.99
CA CYS A 124 5.04 4.50 -2.79
C CYS A 124 3.58 4.00 -2.87
N VAL A 125 3.32 2.89 -2.17
CA VAL A 125 1.99 2.32 -2.00
C VAL A 125 1.70 2.09 -0.53
N VAL A 126 0.42 2.14 -0.15
CA VAL A 126 0.00 1.83 1.22
C VAL A 126 -0.18 0.33 1.38
N VAL A 127 0.50 -0.23 2.37
CA VAL A 127 0.48 -1.66 2.69
C VAL A 127 -0.32 -1.96 3.95
N LEU A 128 -0.47 -1.02 4.86
CA LEU A 128 -1.25 -1.22 6.08
C LEU A 128 -2.12 -0.01 6.37
N GLU A 129 -3.37 -0.24 6.71
CA GLU A 129 -4.31 0.78 7.17
C GLU A 129 -4.96 0.31 8.47
N VAL A 130 -5.13 1.24 9.40
CA VAL A 130 -5.84 1.03 10.66
C VAL A 130 -6.96 2.05 10.74
N GLY A 131 -8.13 1.60 11.16
CA GLY A 131 -9.24 2.49 11.48
C GLY A 131 -10.17 1.86 12.51
N PRO A 132 -11.27 2.54 12.87
CA PRO A 132 -12.30 1.97 13.73
C PRO A 132 -12.86 0.66 13.14
N ALA A 133 -13.03 -0.35 13.98
CA ALA A 133 -13.75 -1.55 13.58
C ALA A 133 -15.23 -1.22 13.32
N LYS A 134 -15.77 -1.67 12.18
CA LYS A 134 -17.21 -1.58 11.94
C LYS A 134 -17.97 -2.32 13.04
N LYS A 135 -18.96 -1.65 13.63
CA LYS A 135 -19.95 -2.29 14.51
C LYS A 135 -20.71 -3.32 13.66
N LYS A 136 -20.75 -4.56 14.14
CA LYS A 136 -21.62 -5.59 13.54
C LYS A 136 -23.06 -5.28 13.94
#